data_AF-A0A957F7A2-F1
#
_entry.id   AF-A0A957F7A2-F1
#
_cell.length_a   1.000
_cell.length_b   1.000
_cell.length_c   1.000
_cell.angle_alpha   90.00
_cell.angle_beta   90.00
_cell.angle_gamma   90.00
#
_symmetry.space_group_name_H-M   'P 1'
#
loop_
_entity.id
_entity.type
_entity.pdbx_description
1 polymer ?
#
loop_
_entity_poly.entity_id
_entity_poly.type
_entity_poly.pdbx_seq_one_letter_code
_entity_poly.pdbx_strand_id
1 'polypeptide(L)'
;AAYADLRQAFVDAYAATRQQTVDVDDALSTAAGMIADARARVPGWPLNRHAFAAVSGGLKKVYKRGRNRMADAADEPEAENFHEWRKRVKYLWYNVRILRPAWEEPLDELADEIHLLSDDLGDAHDLAEMQTQIAAHASTLSTAAHDALLGILKQEQARLRAAAFSRGRRIYAEKPGQFVDRLAAYWDAWQA
;
A
#
# COMPACT_ATOMS: atom_id res chain seq x y z
N ALA A 1 12.06 -25.00 19.98
CA ALA A 1 10.77 -24.28 20.15
C ALA A 1 9.73 -24.91 19.22
N ALA A 2 8.44 -24.86 19.55
CA ALA A 2 7.38 -25.60 18.83
C ALA A 2 7.26 -25.29 17.32
N TYR A 3 7.87 -24.19 16.85
CA TYR A 3 7.83 -23.70 15.47
C TYR A 3 9.23 -23.60 14.83
N ALA A 4 10.25 -24.20 15.43
CA ALA A 4 11.63 -24.06 14.96
C ALA A 4 11.83 -24.62 13.54
N ASP A 5 11.24 -25.79 13.26
CA ASP A 5 11.39 -26.47 11.97
C ASP A 5 10.65 -25.72 10.85
N LEU A 6 9.44 -25.20 11.14
CA LEU A 6 8.72 -24.31 10.24
C LEU A 6 9.53 -23.05 9.91
N ARG A 7 10.12 -22.42 10.93
CA ARG A 7 10.96 -21.22 10.73
C ARG A 7 12.16 -21.55 9.85
N GLN A 8 12.80 -22.69 10.06
CA GLN A 8 13.92 -23.11 9.22
C GLN A 8 13.48 -23.33 7.78
N ALA A 9 12.34 -24.00 7.56
CA ALA A 9 11.77 -24.20 6.22
C ALA A 9 11.51 -22.87 5.49
N PHE A 10 11.02 -21.85 6.18
CA PHE A 10 10.82 -20.51 5.60
C PHE A 10 12.14 -19.83 5.23
N VAL A 11 13.16 -19.93 6.08
CA VAL A 11 14.49 -19.37 5.79
C VAL A 11 15.11 -20.05 4.57
N ASP A 12 14.97 -21.38 4.48
CA ASP A 12 15.50 -22.16 3.36
C ASP A 12 14.77 -21.83 2.05
N ALA A 13 13.43 -21.74 2.08
CA ALA A 13 12.61 -21.32 0.94
C ALA A 13 12.96 -19.89 0.47
N TYR A 14 13.14 -18.96 1.41
CA TYR A 14 13.58 -17.60 1.13
C TYR A 14 14.97 -17.57 0.48
N ALA A 15 15.94 -18.31 1.03
CA ALA A 15 17.29 -18.38 0.48
C ALA A 15 17.32 -18.98 -0.93
N ALA A 16 16.55 -20.06 -1.16
CA ALA A 16 16.43 -20.69 -2.48
C ALA A 16 15.81 -19.75 -3.52
N THR A 17 14.72 -19.04 -3.17
CA THR A 17 14.08 -18.06 -4.05
C THR A 17 15.05 -16.91 -4.39
N ARG A 18 15.78 -16.42 -3.39
CA ARG A 18 16.79 -15.37 -3.56
C ARG A 18 17.94 -15.80 -4.47
N GLN A 19 18.39 -17.06 -4.38
CA GLN A 19 19.44 -17.59 -5.26
C GLN A 19 18.96 -17.84 -6.70
N GLN A 20 17.69 -18.17 -6.91
CA GLN A 20 17.08 -18.35 -8.24
C GLN A 20 16.86 -17.02 -8.98
N THR A 21 16.84 -15.90 -8.25
CA THR A 21 16.79 -14.56 -8.85
C THR A 21 18.20 -14.20 -9.32
N VAL A 22 18.59 -14.70 -10.50
CA VAL A 22 19.91 -14.45 -11.10
C VAL A 22 20.02 -12.96 -11.47
N ASP A 23 21.13 -12.37 -11.01
CA ASP A 23 21.60 -10.99 -11.21
C ASP A 23 20.75 -9.86 -10.61
N VAL A 24 20.54 -9.95 -9.29
CA VAL A 24 19.95 -8.85 -8.50
C VAL A 24 20.74 -7.55 -8.67
N ASP A 25 22.07 -7.61 -8.81
CA ASP A 25 22.91 -6.42 -8.91
C ASP A 25 22.75 -5.72 -10.26
N ASP A 26 22.75 -6.45 -11.39
CA ASP A 26 22.48 -5.85 -12.71
C ASP A 26 21.02 -5.36 -12.82
N ALA A 27 20.06 -6.10 -12.27
CA ALA A 27 18.66 -5.67 -12.25
C ALA A 27 18.47 -4.40 -11.41
N LEU A 28 19.10 -4.31 -10.24
CA LEU A 28 19.08 -3.12 -9.39
C LEU A 28 19.79 -1.94 -10.04
N SER A 29 20.94 -2.17 -10.68
CA SER A 29 21.69 -1.15 -11.42
C SER A 29 20.85 -0.60 -12.58
N THR A 30 20.20 -1.49 -13.33
CA THR A 30 19.28 -1.12 -14.42
C THR A 30 18.10 -0.30 -13.88
N ALA A 31 17.45 -0.76 -12.81
CA ALA A 31 16.35 -0.04 -12.19
C ALA A 31 16.77 1.34 -11.65
N ALA A 32 17.95 1.43 -11.04
CA ALA A 32 18.51 2.69 -10.55
C ALA A 32 18.78 3.67 -11.71
N GLY A 33 19.35 3.18 -12.82
CA GLY A 33 19.51 3.96 -14.06
C GLY A 33 18.18 4.48 -14.61
N MET A 34 17.16 3.62 -14.70
CA MET A 34 15.82 4.01 -15.15
C MET A 34 15.18 5.08 -14.25
N ILE A 35 15.37 4.98 -12.93
CA ILE A 35 14.87 5.98 -11.97
C ILE A 35 15.64 7.30 -12.12
N ALA A 36 16.96 7.25 -12.28
CA ALA A 36 17.79 8.44 -12.50
C ALA A 36 17.39 9.16 -13.79
N ASP A 37 17.20 8.43 -14.88
CA ASP A 37 16.72 8.97 -16.15
C ASP A 37 15.31 9.56 -16.04
N ALA A 38 14.41 8.89 -15.31
CA ALA A 38 13.08 9.40 -15.04
C ALA A 38 13.13 10.73 -14.26
N ARG A 39 13.98 10.82 -13.24
CA ARG A 39 14.21 12.04 -12.46
C ARG A 39 14.77 13.17 -13.33
N ALA A 40 15.72 12.87 -14.22
CA ALA A 40 16.32 13.86 -15.12
C ALA A 40 15.30 14.45 -16.11
N ARG A 41 14.23 13.73 -16.45
CA ARG A 41 13.15 14.23 -17.33
C ARG A 41 12.15 15.16 -16.63
N VAL A 42 12.03 15.13 -15.31
CA VAL A 42 11.00 15.89 -14.55
C VAL A 42 11.04 17.40 -14.83
N PRO A 43 12.21 18.08 -14.85
CA PRO A 43 12.26 19.52 -15.14
C PRO A 43 11.76 19.91 -16.54
N GLY A 44 11.80 18.98 -17.51
CA GLY A 44 11.36 19.20 -18.89
C GLY A 44 9.90 18.86 -19.15
N TRP A 45 9.13 18.46 -18.14
CA TRP A 45 7.72 18.14 -18.34
C TRP A 45 6.92 19.39 -18.74
N PRO A 46 6.04 19.29 -19.75
CA PRO A 46 5.19 20.41 -20.18
C PRO A 46 4.02 20.62 -19.21
N LEU A 47 4.31 20.74 -17.93
CA LEU A 47 3.33 21.08 -16.91
C LEU A 47 3.09 22.58 -16.98
N ASN A 48 1.82 22.98 -17.07
CA ASN A 48 1.47 24.37 -16.84
C ASN A 48 1.74 24.66 -15.35
N ARG A 49 2.92 25.23 -15.08
CA ARG A 49 3.46 25.62 -13.78
C ARG A 49 2.55 26.53 -12.94
N HIS A 50 1.46 27.03 -13.52
CA HIS A 50 0.50 27.91 -12.84
C HIS A 50 -0.85 27.26 -12.51
N ALA A 51 -1.07 25.97 -12.78
CA ALA A 51 -2.40 25.41 -12.59
C ALA A 51 -2.39 24.02 -11.94
N PHE A 52 -2.93 23.96 -10.71
CA PHE A 52 -3.38 22.73 -10.06
C PHE A 52 -4.32 21.90 -10.98
N ALA A 53 -4.96 22.54 -11.95
CA ALA A 53 -5.73 21.88 -13.02
C ALA A 53 -4.99 20.71 -13.68
N ALA A 54 -3.66 20.81 -13.87
CA ALA A 54 -2.84 19.76 -14.49
C ALA A 54 -2.83 18.43 -13.71
N VAL A 55 -3.00 18.49 -12.38
CA VAL A 55 -2.96 17.31 -11.49
C VAL A 55 -4.33 16.94 -10.91
N SER A 56 -5.25 17.91 -10.80
CA SER A 56 -6.57 17.76 -10.18
C SER A 56 -7.38 16.57 -10.72
N GLY A 57 -7.40 16.37 -12.04
CA GLY A 57 -8.14 15.28 -12.68
C GLY A 57 -7.59 13.90 -12.34
N GLY A 58 -6.26 13.76 -12.25
CA GLY A 58 -5.59 12.54 -11.84
C GLY A 58 -5.86 12.22 -10.38
N LEU A 59 -5.69 13.22 -9.51
CA LEU A 59 -5.95 13.13 -8.08
C LEU A 59 -7.40 12.70 -7.78
N LYS A 60 -8.38 13.34 -8.43
CA LYS A 60 -9.81 12.99 -8.30
C LYS A 60 -10.07 11.52 -8.66
N LYS A 61 -9.47 11.05 -9.75
CA LYS A 61 -9.60 9.66 -10.22
C LYS A 61 -9.00 8.68 -9.22
N VAL A 62 -7.80 8.97 -8.71
CA VAL A 62 -7.12 8.11 -7.72
C VAL A 62 -7.93 8.02 -6.44
N TYR A 63 -8.35 9.16 -5.87
CA TYR A 63 -9.17 9.20 -4.66
C TYR A 63 -10.50 8.45 -4.84
N LYS A 64 -11.24 8.73 -5.93
CA LYS A 64 -12.50 8.04 -6.24
C LYS A 64 -12.31 6.52 -6.37
N ARG A 65 -11.26 6.08 -7.07
CA ARG A 65 -10.98 4.65 -7.23
C ARG A 65 -10.64 3.99 -5.90
N GLY A 66 -9.84 4.63 -5.04
CA GLY A 66 -9.57 4.12 -3.71
C GLY A 66 -10.84 3.97 -2.86
N ARG A 67 -11.70 4.99 -2.86
CA ARG A 67 -13.00 4.96 -2.19
C ARG A 67 -13.90 3.83 -2.70
N ASN A 68 -13.95 3.62 -4.02
CA ASN A 68 -14.74 2.54 -4.60
C ASN A 68 -14.17 1.17 -4.22
N ARG A 69 -12.85 0.97 -4.25
CA ARG A 69 -12.24 -0.31 -3.89
C ARG A 69 -12.37 -0.65 -2.40
N MET A 70 -12.45 0.37 -1.55
CA MET A 70 -12.87 0.16 -0.15
C MET A 70 -14.29 -0.42 -0.08
N ALA A 71 -15.22 0.10 -0.89
CA ALA A 71 -16.59 -0.42 -0.92
C ALA A 71 -16.63 -1.85 -1.48
N ASP A 72 -15.94 -2.12 -2.59
CA ASP A 72 -15.84 -3.47 -3.17
C ASP A 72 -15.29 -4.47 -2.14
N ALA A 73 -14.23 -4.12 -1.39
CA ALA A 73 -13.67 -4.98 -0.35
C ALA A 73 -14.58 -5.15 0.88
N ALA A 74 -15.50 -4.21 1.13
CA ALA A 74 -16.49 -4.33 2.20
C ALA A 74 -17.66 -5.24 1.78
N ASP A 75 -18.10 -5.13 0.52
CA ASP A 75 -19.19 -5.91 -0.04
C ASP A 75 -18.77 -7.36 -0.32
N GLU A 76 -17.55 -7.55 -0.84
CA GLU A 76 -16.95 -8.84 -1.18
C GLU A 76 -15.51 -8.91 -0.61
N PRO A 77 -15.34 -9.42 0.63
CA PRO A 77 -14.07 -9.37 1.37
C PRO A 77 -13.06 -10.43 0.92
N GLU A 78 -12.81 -10.51 -0.38
CA GLU A 78 -11.84 -11.39 -1.02
C GLU A 78 -10.43 -10.77 -1.06
N ALA A 79 -9.42 -11.63 -1.10
CA ALA A 79 -8.01 -11.21 -1.10
C ALA A 79 -7.68 -10.24 -2.25
N GLU A 80 -8.26 -10.47 -3.43
CA GLU A 80 -8.07 -9.61 -4.60
C GLU A 80 -8.65 -8.21 -4.40
N ASN A 81 -9.83 -8.08 -3.79
CA ASN A 81 -10.44 -6.78 -3.51
C ASN A 81 -9.64 -5.98 -2.49
N PHE A 82 -9.10 -6.61 -1.45
CA PHE A 82 -8.15 -5.97 -0.53
C PHE A 82 -6.84 -5.56 -1.24
N HIS A 83 -6.33 -6.40 -2.14
CA HIS A 83 -5.11 -6.11 -2.89
C HIS A 83 -5.29 -4.92 -3.84
N GLU A 84 -6.39 -4.88 -4.61
CA GLU A 84 -6.73 -3.75 -5.48
C GLU A 84 -6.96 -2.48 -4.67
N TRP A 85 -7.61 -2.58 -3.50
CA TRP A 85 -7.77 -1.42 -2.62
C TRP A 85 -6.42 -0.88 -2.16
N ARG A 86 -5.51 -1.75 -1.68
CA ARG A 86 -4.15 -1.37 -1.27
C ARG A 86 -3.39 -0.66 -2.39
N LYS A 87 -3.46 -1.15 -3.63
CA LYS A 87 -2.83 -0.49 -4.79
C LYS A 87 -3.31 0.96 -4.96
N ARG A 88 -4.61 1.22 -4.78
CA ARG A 88 -5.15 2.58 -4.87
C ARG A 88 -4.76 3.45 -3.69
N VAL A 89 -4.68 2.90 -2.48
CA VAL A 89 -4.20 3.62 -1.28
C VAL A 89 -2.75 4.07 -1.50
N LYS A 90 -1.86 3.19 -2.00
CA LYS A 90 -0.47 3.57 -2.35
C LYS A 90 -0.41 4.69 -3.37
N TYR A 91 -1.24 4.65 -4.41
CA TYR A 91 -1.29 5.76 -5.37
C TYR A 91 -1.76 7.07 -4.72
N LEU A 92 -2.76 7.03 -3.83
CA LEU A 92 -3.21 8.23 -3.13
C LEU A 92 -2.09 8.78 -2.24
N TRP A 93 -1.39 7.92 -1.51
CA TRP A 93 -0.26 8.29 -0.65
C TRP A 93 0.82 9.05 -1.41
N TYR A 94 1.28 8.51 -2.56
CA TYR A 94 2.28 9.19 -3.37
C TYR A 94 1.79 10.53 -3.94
N ASN A 95 0.51 10.64 -4.33
CA ASN A 95 -0.04 11.91 -4.79
C ASN A 95 -0.05 12.97 -3.68
N VAL A 96 -0.46 12.61 -2.47
CA VAL A 96 -0.46 13.54 -1.32
C VAL A 96 0.98 13.96 -0.97
N ARG A 97 1.93 13.03 -0.98
CA ARG A 97 3.36 13.34 -0.75
C ARG A 97 3.94 14.31 -1.77
N ILE A 98 3.53 14.24 -3.04
CA ILE A 98 3.96 15.19 -4.08
C ILE A 98 3.40 16.58 -3.78
N LEU A 99 2.17 16.67 -3.26
CA LEU A 99 1.49 17.94 -2.97
C LEU A 99 1.87 18.54 -1.61
N ARG A 100 2.64 17.81 -0.79
CA ARG A 100 3.05 18.24 0.55
C ARG A 100 3.56 19.69 0.65
N PRO A 101 4.39 20.22 -0.28
CA PRO A 101 4.86 21.60 -0.18
C PRO A 101 3.74 22.66 -0.12
N ALA A 102 2.52 22.33 -0.58
CA ALA A 102 1.39 23.24 -0.54
C ALA A 102 0.92 23.58 0.89
N TRP A 103 1.07 22.64 1.82
CA TRP A 103 0.88 22.88 3.26
C TRP A 103 1.47 21.69 4.02
N GLU A 104 2.70 21.83 4.50
CA GLU A 104 3.52 20.71 4.96
C GLU A 104 2.85 19.89 6.08
N GLU A 105 2.58 20.50 7.24
CA GLU A 105 2.10 19.78 8.43
C GLU A 105 0.76 19.03 8.21
N PRO A 106 -0.32 19.63 7.66
CA PRO A 106 -1.57 18.90 7.42
C PRO A 106 -1.47 17.82 6.34
N LEU A 107 -0.61 18.01 5.34
CA LEU A 107 -0.45 17.03 4.25
C LEU A 107 0.49 15.90 4.63
N ASP A 108 1.47 16.13 5.51
CA ASP A 108 2.25 15.06 6.12
C ASP A 108 1.37 14.18 7.00
N GLU A 109 0.55 14.77 7.90
CA GLU A 109 -0.36 13.98 8.74
C GLU A 109 -1.36 13.17 7.90
N LEU A 110 -1.91 13.77 6.83
CA LEU A 110 -2.75 13.04 5.89
C LEU A 110 -1.99 11.92 5.17
N ALA A 111 -0.75 12.17 4.74
CA ALA A 111 0.07 11.16 4.09
C ALA A 111 0.37 9.99 5.03
N ASP A 112 0.67 10.26 6.30
CA ASP A 112 0.95 9.26 7.31
C ASP A 112 -0.29 8.39 7.61
N GLU A 113 -1.46 9.00 7.73
CA GLU A 113 -2.72 8.24 7.85
C GLU A 113 -2.99 7.36 6.62
N ILE A 114 -2.73 7.84 5.40
CA ILE A 114 -2.87 7.01 4.20
C ILE A 114 -1.80 5.90 4.16
N HIS A 115 -0.59 6.16 4.66
CA HIS A 115 0.46 5.15 4.75
C HIS A 115 0.07 4.04 5.72
N LEU A 116 -0.40 4.40 6.92
CA LEU A 116 -0.90 3.44 7.91
C LEU A 116 -2.04 2.57 7.35
N LEU A 117 -2.93 3.14 6.53
CA LEU A 117 -3.95 2.36 5.82
C LEU A 117 -3.31 1.34 4.86
N SER A 118 -2.28 1.76 4.11
CA SER A 118 -1.56 0.86 3.19
C SER A 118 -0.82 -0.25 3.92
N ASP A 119 -0.34 0.01 5.14
CA ASP A 119 0.37 -0.95 5.98
C ASP A 119 -0.61 -1.94 6.61
N ASP A 120 -1.72 -1.46 7.20
CA ASP A 120 -2.80 -2.33 7.69
C ASP A 120 -3.28 -3.32 6.61
N LEU A 121 -3.45 -2.84 5.37
CA LEU A 121 -3.81 -3.67 4.21
C LEU A 121 -2.67 -4.60 3.74
N GLY A 122 -1.43 -4.15 3.87
CA GLY A 122 -0.24 -4.91 3.51
C GLY A 122 -0.04 -6.08 4.46
N ASP A 123 -0.02 -5.81 5.76
CA ASP A 123 0.15 -6.81 6.80
C ASP A 123 -0.97 -7.85 6.76
N ALA A 124 -2.23 -7.43 6.53
CA ALA A 124 -3.34 -8.36 6.37
C ALA A 124 -3.17 -9.31 5.16
N HIS A 125 -2.56 -8.83 4.08
CA HIS A 125 -2.22 -9.62 2.90
C HIS A 125 -1.03 -10.56 3.19
N ASP A 126 0.02 -10.06 3.86
CA ASP A 126 1.19 -10.86 4.23
C ASP A 126 0.82 -12.00 5.17
N LEU A 127 -0.14 -11.78 6.10
CA LEU A 127 -0.70 -12.86 6.92
C LEU A 127 -1.53 -13.87 6.10
N ALA A 128 -2.13 -13.47 4.98
CA ALA A 128 -2.80 -14.40 4.07
C ALA A 128 -1.78 -15.28 3.35
N GLU A 129 -0.70 -14.67 2.86
CA GLU A 129 0.40 -15.39 2.21
C GLU A 129 1.09 -16.34 3.19
N MET A 130 1.32 -15.90 4.44
CA MET A 130 1.89 -16.74 5.49
C MET A 130 1.02 -17.99 5.76
N GLN A 131 -0.31 -17.88 5.71
CA GLN A 131 -1.20 -19.05 5.84
C GLN A 131 -1.00 -20.04 4.69
N THR A 132 -0.84 -19.56 3.46
CA THR A 132 -0.52 -20.40 2.29
C THR A 132 0.81 -21.12 2.47
N GLN A 133 1.84 -20.42 2.93
CA GLN A 133 3.16 -21.00 3.19
C GLN A 133 3.12 -22.03 4.34
N ILE A 134 2.39 -21.77 5.42
CA ILE A 134 2.19 -22.75 6.50
C ILE A 134 1.54 -24.03 5.98
N ALA A 135 0.51 -23.90 5.12
CA ALA A 135 -0.15 -25.05 4.53
C ALA A 135 0.80 -25.89 3.66
N ALA A 136 1.68 -25.24 2.88
CA ALA A 136 2.70 -25.90 2.07
C ALA A 136 3.76 -26.64 2.92
N HIS A 137 4.00 -26.18 4.15
CA HIS A 137 4.97 -26.76 5.08
C HIS A 137 4.30 -27.44 6.29
N ALA A 138 3.06 -27.92 6.15
CA ALA A 138 2.27 -28.48 7.26
C ALA A 138 2.94 -29.67 7.96
N SER A 139 3.79 -30.42 7.27
CA SER A 139 4.57 -31.55 7.84
C SER A 139 5.60 -31.12 8.89
N THR A 140 5.96 -29.84 8.95
CA THR A 140 6.89 -29.29 9.95
C THR A 140 6.22 -28.99 11.29
N LEU A 141 4.90 -29.19 11.40
CA LEU A 141 4.10 -28.91 12.58
C LEU A 141 3.29 -30.13 13.01
N SER A 142 3.04 -30.23 14.32
CA SER A 142 1.92 -31.05 14.80
C SER A 142 0.58 -30.39 14.43
N THR A 143 -0.48 -31.18 14.28
CA THR A 143 -1.83 -30.66 14.02
C THR A 143 -2.26 -29.61 15.04
N ALA A 144 -2.00 -29.83 16.33
CA ALA A 144 -2.33 -28.88 17.37
C ALA A 144 -1.56 -27.54 17.24
N ALA A 145 -0.27 -27.59 16.90
CA ALA A 145 0.54 -26.38 16.70
C ALA A 145 0.12 -25.61 15.44
N HIS A 146 -0.21 -26.33 14.37
CA HIS A 146 -0.73 -25.78 13.11
C HIS A 146 -2.06 -25.04 13.34
N ASP A 147 -3.03 -25.69 13.99
CA ASP A 147 -4.36 -25.11 14.20
C ASP A 147 -4.30 -23.89 15.14
N ALA A 148 -3.48 -23.95 16.19
CA ALA A 148 -3.25 -22.81 17.08
C ALA A 148 -2.65 -21.61 16.32
N LEU A 149 -1.65 -21.84 15.47
CA LEU A 149 -1.02 -20.78 14.69
C LEU A 149 -2.00 -20.18 13.66
N LEU A 150 -2.75 -21.01 12.94
CA LEU A 150 -3.76 -20.52 12.00
C LEU A 150 -4.85 -19.70 12.69
N GLY A 151 -5.26 -20.10 13.90
CA GLY A 151 -6.21 -19.33 14.72
C GLY A 151 -5.71 -17.92 15.01
N ILE A 152 -4.44 -17.80 15.45
CA ILE A 152 -3.81 -16.50 15.75
C ILE A 152 -3.71 -15.63 14.49
N LEU A 153 -3.25 -16.19 13.36
CA LEU A 153 -3.08 -15.45 12.12
C LEU A 153 -4.42 -14.91 11.57
N LYS A 154 -5.49 -15.72 11.64
CA LYS A 154 -6.83 -15.29 11.22
C LYS A 154 -7.37 -14.17 12.10
N GLN A 155 -7.13 -14.24 13.42
CA GLN A 155 -7.55 -13.20 14.35
C GLN A 155 -6.83 -11.87 14.07
N GLU A 156 -5.51 -11.90 13.90
CA GLU A 156 -4.73 -10.69 13.58
C GLU A 156 -5.09 -10.12 12.20
N GLN A 157 -5.29 -10.97 11.19
CA GLN A 157 -5.75 -10.52 9.88
C GLN A 157 -7.11 -9.81 9.96
N ALA A 158 -8.05 -10.34 10.74
CA ALA A 158 -9.36 -9.70 10.94
C ALA A 158 -9.22 -8.34 11.66
N ARG A 159 -8.34 -8.25 12.67
CA ARG A 159 -8.03 -6.99 13.37
C ARG A 159 -7.47 -5.93 12.44
N LEU A 160 -6.48 -6.29 11.61
CA LEU A 160 -5.86 -5.40 10.62
C LEU A 160 -6.87 -4.91 9.58
N ARG A 161 -7.71 -5.82 9.04
CA ARG A 161 -8.79 -5.43 8.11
C ARG A 161 -9.78 -4.47 8.74
N ALA A 162 -10.16 -4.69 10.01
CA ALA A 162 -11.05 -3.78 10.73
C ALA A 162 -10.43 -2.38 10.93
N ALA A 163 -9.13 -2.33 11.28
CA ALA A 163 -8.36 -1.09 11.38
C ALA A 163 -8.31 -0.34 10.03
N ALA A 164 -8.00 -1.06 8.94
CA ALA A 164 -7.99 -0.53 7.58
C ALA A 164 -9.35 0.08 7.21
N PHE A 165 -10.47 -0.59 7.46
CA PHE A 165 -11.79 -0.02 7.20
C PHE A 165 -12.09 1.22 8.04
N SER A 166 -11.72 1.21 9.33
CA SER A 166 -11.89 2.37 10.21
C SER A 166 -11.13 3.60 9.70
N ARG A 167 -9.88 3.40 9.25
CA ARG A 167 -9.04 4.46 8.70
C ARG A 167 -9.51 4.91 7.31
N GLY A 168 -9.82 3.95 6.44
CA GLY A 168 -10.39 4.18 5.12
C GLY A 168 -11.64 5.04 5.16
N ARG A 169 -12.57 4.78 6.09
CA ARG A 169 -13.78 5.61 6.25
C ARG A 169 -13.46 7.08 6.60
N ARG A 170 -12.42 7.33 7.39
CA ARG A 170 -11.97 8.69 7.73
C ARG A 170 -11.31 9.37 6.52
N ILE A 171 -10.38 8.68 5.86
CA ILE A 171 -9.68 9.19 4.66
C ILE A 171 -10.65 9.46 3.51
N TYR A 172 -11.63 8.58 3.29
CA TYR A 172 -12.60 8.66 2.19
C TYR A 172 -13.91 9.36 2.54
N ALA A 173 -13.96 10.09 3.67
CA ALA A 173 -15.17 10.77 4.14
C ALA A 173 -15.67 11.85 3.16
N GLU A 174 -14.74 12.61 2.57
CA GLU A 174 -15.06 13.65 1.59
C GLU A 174 -15.54 13.04 0.26
N LYS A 175 -16.42 13.75 -0.46
CA LYS A 175 -16.67 13.42 -1.87
C LYS A 175 -15.39 13.70 -2.68
N PRO A 176 -15.12 12.96 -3.77
CA PRO A 176 -13.90 13.14 -4.55
C PRO A 176 -13.67 14.57 -5.08
N GLY A 177 -14.74 15.35 -5.32
CA GLY A 177 -14.61 16.76 -5.67
C GLY A 177 -14.08 17.60 -4.52
N GLN A 178 -14.72 17.48 -3.35
CA GLN A 178 -14.37 18.25 -2.14
C GLN A 178 -12.93 18.01 -1.69
N PHE A 179 -12.46 16.75 -1.73
CA PHE A 179 -11.07 16.43 -1.43
C PHE A 179 -10.09 17.18 -2.36
N VAL A 180 -10.42 17.26 -3.65
CA VAL A 180 -9.58 17.94 -4.64
C VAL A 180 -9.67 19.46 -4.50
N ASP A 181 -10.85 20.00 -4.23
CA ASP A 181 -11.05 21.44 -4.01
C ASP A 181 -10.29 21.92 -2.76
N ARG A 182 -10.25 21.10 -1.69
CA ARG A 182 -9.45 21.35 -0.49
C ARG A 182 -7.95 21.43 -0.80
N LEU A 183 -7.43 20.49 -1.58
CA LEU A 183 -6.02 20.48 -1.98
C LEU A 183 -5.69 21.61 -2.98
N ALA A 184 -6.65 22.02 -3.82
CA ALA A 184 -6.50 23.19 -4.69
C ALA A 184 -6.35 24.47 -3.85
N ALA A 185 -7.15 24.65 -2.81
CA ALA A 185 -7.06 25.80 -1.93
C ALA A 185 -5.69 25.90 -1.23
N TYR A 186 -5.12 24.77 -0.80
CA TYR A 186 -3.77 24.75 -0.25
C TYR A 186 -2.72 25.13 -1.30
N TRP A 187 -2.86 24.59 -2.51
CA TRP A 187 -1.97 24.90 -3.62
C TRP A 187 -1.97 26.39 -3.97
N ASP A 188 -3.16 26.99 -4.09
CA ASP A 188 -3.31 28.40 -4.44
C ASP A 188 -2.75 29.32 -3.35
N ALA A 189 -2.94 28.97 -2.07
CA ALA A 189 -2.35 29.69 -0.94
C ALA A 189 -0.83 29.60 -0.88
N TRP A 190 -0.25 28.47 -1.31
CA TRP A 190 1.20 28.26 -1.37
C TRP A 190 1.88 29.01 -2.52
N GLN A 191 1.15 29.25 -3.61
CA GLN A 191 1.67 29.99 -4.78
C GLN A 191 1.56 31.52 -4.64
N ALA A 192 0.74 32.01 -3.70
CA ALA A 192 0.52 33.44 -3.44
C ALA A 192 1.69 34.09 -2.71
#